data_AF-A0A1U7NEQ7-F1
#
_entry.id   AF-A0A1U7NEQ7-F1
#
_cell.length_a   1.000
_cell.length_b   1.000
_cell.length_c   1.000
_cell.angle_alpha   90.00
_cell.angle_beta   90.00
_cell.angle_gamma   90.00
#
_symmetry.space_group_name_H-M   'P 1'
#
loop_
_entity.id
_entity.type
_entity.pdbx_description
1 polymer ?
#
loop_
_entity_poly.entity_id
_entity_poly.type
_entity_poly.pdbx_seq_one_letter_code
_entity_poly.pdbx_strand_id
1 'polypeptide(L)'
;MTTRPVYTPKSTRPYYKREMVEFDWNPGVSPTQKLKNSTALREAYLKKHPNAKILEVSTKSDLPAGQALSPFNLKLNIPALKKAFPVENIYQASKVFTHGGPYYDLLGCTPLQAKRDERLENSGRLAHFSFLDQQFPSWPASLFYNWLYIQALLENNGARAAIPNYTAFCDIEFNPETGINNQARACAAYLGLYQAGLLDKAKDFEEFKSLFLESDITETEEQHAEAKIEKTLSERAVGPARRTIFSVGQWLDHPGIGKGEVYKKTKDAYVINFKVSGPRTISKEYVETHCKKTTPY
;
A
#
# COMPACT_ATOMS: atom_id res chain seq x y z
N MET A 1 1.39 -26.96 0.20
CA MET A 1 0.44 -26.26 -0.71
C MET A 1 0.11 -24.89 -0.13
N THR A 2 -0.18 -23.91 -0.98
CA THR A 2 -0.68 -22.58 -0.60
C THR A 2 -1.76 -22.16 -1.60
N THR A 3 -2.52 -21.11 -1.30
CA THR A 3 -3.53 -20.57 -2.20
C THR A 3 -3.20 -19.12 -2.58
N ARG A 4 -3.43 -18.77 -3.84
CA ARG A 4 -3.37 -17.39 -4.33
C ARG A 4 -4.59 -17.08 -5.18
N PRO A 5 -5.10 -15.84 -5.12
CA PRO A 5 -6.21 -15.44 -5.96
C PRO A 5 -5.74 -15.22 -7.40
N VAL A 6 -6.54 -15.71 -8.34
CA VAL A 6 -6.51 -15.32 -9.75
C VAL A 6 -7.79 -14.54 -10.04
N TYR A 7 -7.66 -13.41 -10.72
CA TYR A 7 -8.76 -12.51 -11.04
C TYR A 7 -9.07 -12.55 -12.52
N THR A 8 -10.36 -12.69 -12.86
CA THR A 8 -10.87 -12.62 -14.24
C THR A 8 -11.80 -11.42 -14.37
N PRO A 9 -11.82 -10.70 -15.50
CA PRO A 9 -12.72 -9.57 -15.70
C PRO A 9 -14.19 -10.03 -15.77
N LYS A 10 -15.10 -9.16 -15.36
CA LYS A 10 -16.54 -9.30 -15.58
C LYS A 10 -17.11 -7.96 -16.06
N SER A 11 -18.11 -7.99 -16.95
CA SER A 11 -18.85 -6.78 -17.34
C SER A 11 -19.91 -6.35 -16.33
N THR A 12 -20.09 -7.13 -15.25
CA THR A 12 -21.01 -6.83 -14.14
C THR A 12 -20.23 -6.61 -12.87
N ARG A 13 -20.79 -5.82 -11.94
CA ARG A 13 -20.23 -5.61 -10.60
C ARG A 13 -19.80 -6.94 -9.92
N PRO A 14 -18.66 -6.97 -9.20
CA PRO A 14 -17.71 -5.89 -8.96
C PRO A 14 -16.68 -5.69 -10.11
N TYR A 15 -17.03 -6.08 -11.34
CA TYR A 15 -16.22 -6.02 -12.57
C TYR A 15 -15.03 -6.96 -12.62
N TYR A 16 -14.95 -7.87 -11.67
CA TYR A 16 -14.03 -8.99 -11.68
C TYR A 16 -14.66 -10.19 -10.95
N LYS A 17 -14.05 -11.35 -11.12
CA LYS A 17 -14.30 -12.57 -10.35
C LYS A 17 -12.98 -13.06 -9.78
N ARG A 18 -12.96 -13.36 -8.49
CA ARG A 18 -11.84 -13.99 -7.79
C ARG A 18 -12.01 -15.51 -7.76
N GLU A 19 -10.93 -16.21 -8.07
CA GLU A 19 -10.82 -17.66 -7.91
C GLU A 19 -9.56 -17.98 -7.09
N MET A 20 -9.73 -18.72 -5.99
CA MET A 20 -8.60 -19.18 -5.18
C MET A 20 -8.00 -20.43 -5.81
N VAL A 21 -6.71 -20.36 -6.18
CA VAL A 21 -5.99 -21.45 -6.83
C VAL A 21 -4.97 -22.01 -5.85
N GLU A 22 -5.06 -23.31 -5.59
CA GLU A 22 -4.08 -24.04 -4.80
C GLU A 22 -2.92 -24.53 -5.67
N PHE A 23 -1.70 -24.38 -5.19
CA PHE A 23 -0.49 -24.84 -5.86
C PHE A 23 0.64 -25.12 -4.85
N ASP A 24 1.71 -25.75 -5.34
CA ASP A 24 2.90 -26.02 -4.55
C ASP A 24 3.78 -24.77 -4.44
N TRP A 25 3.91 -24.27 -3.21
CA TRP A 25 4.81 -23.18 -2.90
C TRP A 25 6.23 -23.70 -2.79
N ASN A 26 7.12 -23.10 -3.57
CA ASN A 26 8.53 -23.38 -3.53
C ASN A 26 9.21 -22.28 -2.66
N PRO A 27 9.76 -22.60 -1.47
CA PRO A 27 10.28 -21.61 -0.54
C PRO A 27 11.58 -20.95 -1.02
N GLY A 28 11.79 -19.69 -0.62
CA GLY A 28 13.00 -18.91 -0.89
C GLY A 28 12.70 -17.55 -1.56
N VAL A 29 13.67 -16.65 -1.48
CA VAL A 29 13.49 -15.23 -1.86
C VAL A 29 14.17 -14.85 -3.17
N SER A 30 14.91 -15.77 -3.80
CA SER A 30 15.63 -15.48 -5.04
C SER A 30 14.65 -15.19 -6.20
N PRO A 31 15.05 -14.40 -7.20
CA PRO A 31 14.21 -14.14 -8.38
C PRO A 31 13.74 -15.43 -9.06
N THR A 32 14.64 -16.41 -9.22
CA THR A 32 14.33 -17.73 -9.77
C THR A 32 13.24 -18.45 -8.97
N GLN A 33 13.27 -18.31 -7.64
CA GLN A 33 12.31 -18.94 -6.76
C GLN A 33 10.91 -18.32 -6.90
N LYS A 34 10.85 -16.99 -7.00
CA LYS A 34 9.58 -16.27 -7.23
C LYS A 34 9.00 -16.62 -8.61
N LEU A 35 9.84 -16.75 -9.63
CA LEU A 35 9.42 -17.20 -10.95
C LEU A 35 8.83 -18.62 -10.92
N LYS A 36 9.46 -19.55 -10.18
CA LYS A 36 8.90 -20.90 -9.98
C LYS A 36 7.50 -20.88 -9.38
N ASN A 37 7.26 -20.03 -8.39
CA ASN A 37 5.94 -19.90 -7.77
C ASN A 37 4.90 -19.29 -8.71
N SER A 38 5.27 -18.29 -9.51
CA SER A 38 4.40 -17.73 -10.54
C SER A 38 4.03 -18.78 -11.59
N THR A 39 5.02 -19.56 -12.07
CA THR A 39 4.80 -20.68 -13.00
C THR A 39 3.89 -21.74 -12.41
N ALA A 40 4.12 -22.16 -11.15
CA ALA A 40 3.30 -23.16 -10.48
C ALA A 40 1.84 -22.71 -10.32
N LEU A 41 1.61 -21.44 -9.94
CA LEU A 41 0.27 -20.85 -9.88
C LEU A 41 -0.41 -20.83 -11.25
N ARG A 42 0.31 -20.39 -12.29
CA ARG A 42 -0.18 -20.38 -13.66
C ARG A 42 -0.56 -21.77 -14.14
N GLU A 43 0.30 -22.77 -13.96
CA GLU A 43 0.03 -24.15 -14.35
C GLU A 43 -1.16 -24.74 -13.61
N ALA A 44 -1.28 -24.50 -12.31
CA ALA A 44 -2.43 -24.93 -11.51
C ALA A 44 -3.74 -24.31 -12.01
N TYR A 45 -3.73 -23.03 -12.38
CA TYR A 45 -4.89 -22.36 -12.95
C TYR A 45 -5.25 -22.90 -14.35
N LEU A 46 -4.26 -23.08 -15.23
CA LEU A 46 -4.46 -23.57 -16.59
C LEU A 46 -4.97 -25.02 -16.65
N LYS A 47 -4.70 -25.85 -15.63
CA LYS A 47 -5.30 -27.19 -15.52
C LYS A 47 -6.84 -27.13 -15.48
N LYS A 48 -7.42 -26.10 -14.85
CA LYS A 48 -8.87 -25.88 -14.78
C LYS A 48 -9.39 -25.01 -15.91
N HIS A 49 -8.55 -24.11 -16.45
CA HIS A 49 -8.90 -23.15 -17.49
C HIS A 49 -7.91 -23.21 -18.67
N PRO A 50 -7.93 -24.28 -19.50
CA PRO A 50 -6.89 -24.52 -20.52
C PRO A 50 -6.73 -23.42 -21.57
N ASN A 51 -7.81 -22.65 -21.83
CA ASN A 51 -7.82 -21.58 -22.82
C ASN A 51 -7.50 -20.20 -22.23
N ALA A 52 -7.25 -20.10 -20.93
CA ALA A 52 -6.99 -18.81 -20.29
C ALA A 52 -5.63 -18.25 -20.69
N LYS A 53 -5.57 -16.93 -20.85
CA LYS A 53 -4.33 -16.16 -20.97
C LYS A 53 -4.12 -15.41 -19.68
N ILE A 54 -3.31 -15.98 -18.78
CA ILE A 54 -3.04 -15.41 -17.46
C ILE A 54 -1.79 -14.52 -17.49
N LEU A 55 -1.88 -13.34 -16.90
CA LEU A 55 -0.77 -12.42 -16.71
C LEU A 55 -0.41 -12.28 -15.23
N GLU A 56 0.85 -12.56 -14.90
CA GLU A 56 1.43 -12.18 -13.61
C GLU A 56 1.74 -10.68 -13.61
N VAL A 57 1.12 -9.93 -12.69
CA VAL A 57 1.20 -8.47 -12.60
C VAL A 57 2.07 -8.10 -11.40
N SER A 58 3.38 -8.11 -11.59
CA SER A 58 4.33 -7.73 -10.54
C SER A 58 5.70 -7.42 -11.12
N THR A 59 6.60 -6.87 -10.30
CA THR A 59 8.03 -6.75 -10.69
C THR A 59 8.71 -8.11 -10.90
N LYS A 60 8.01 -9.23 -10.63
CA LYS A 60 8.50 -10.61 -10.77
C LYS A 60 7.93 -11.33 -11.99
N SER A 61 7.09 -10.65 -12.76
CA SER A 61 6.59 -11.16 -14.03
C SER A 61 7.75 -11.46 -14.98
N ASP A 62 7.64 -12.56 -15.72
CA ASP A 62 8.51 -12.91 -16.84
C ASP A 62 8.16 -12.14 -18.12
N LEU A 63 7.00 -11.48 -18.15
CA LEU A 63 6.52 -10.69 -19.27
C LEU A 63 6.73 -9.19 -19.03
N PRO A 64 7.29 -8.44 -20.01
CA PRO A 64 7.42 -6.99 -19.92
C PRO A 64 6.10 -6.27 -19.62
N ALA A 65 4.99 -6.77 -20.16
CA ALA A 65 3.65 -6.25 -19.88
C ALA A 65 3.31 -6.33 -18.38
N GLY A 66 3.56 -7.47 -17.73
CA GLY A 66 3.29 -7.65 -16.31
C GLY A 66 4.19 -6.80 -15.42
N GLN A 67 5.46 -6.64 -15.81
CA GLN A 67 6.39 -5.74 -15.12
C GLN A 67 5.96 -4.27 -15.24
N ALA A 68 5.55 -3.82 -16.43
CA ALA A 68 5.09 -2.46 -16.67
C ALA A 68 3.82 -2.11 -15.87
N LEU A 69 2.97 -3.10 -15.63
CA LEU A 69 1.76 -2.97 -14.82
C LEU A 69 2.03 -3.06 -13.30
N SER A 70 3.25 -3.36 -12.85
CA SER A 70 3.54 -3.33 -11.42
C SER A 70 3.33 -1.92 -10.84
N PRO A 71 2.77 -1.74 -9.63
CA PRO A 71 2.63 -0.41 -9.01
C PRO A 71 3.99 0.27 -8.73
N PHE A 72 5.09 -0.47 -8.82
CA PHE A 72 6.45 0.07 -8.73
C PHE A 72 6.91 0.73 -10.03
N ASN A 73 6.30 0.38 -11.16
CA ASN A 73 6.67 0.82 -12.50
C ASN A 73 5.58 1.66 -13.18
N LEU A 74 4.31 1.33 -12.96
CA LEU A 74 3.15 2.09 -13.44
C LEU A 74 3.12 3.44 -12.73
N LYS A 75 3.12 4.52 -13.51
CA LYS A 75 3.21 5.89 -12.98
C LYS A 75 1.93 6.68 -13.24
N LEU A 76 1.60 7.59 -12.33
CA LEU A 76 0.57 8.59 -12.53
C LEU A 76 1.21 9.97 -12.50
N ASN A 77 0.82 10.85 -13.41
CA ASN A 77 1.27 12.23 -13.42
C ASN A 77 0.59 13.03 -12.29
N ILE A 78 1.37 13.81 -11.57
CA ILE A 78 0.86 14.80 -10.61
C ILE A 78 1.05 16.18 -11.25
N PRO A 79 -0.03 16.80 -11.79
CA PRO A 79 0.09 18.04 -12.56
C PRO A 79 0.76 19.18 -11.79
N ALA A 80 0.42 19.34 -10.51
CA ALA A 80 1.00 20.37 -9.64
C ALA A 80 2.53 20.25 -9.50
N LEU A 81 3.07 19.04 -9.62
CA LEU A 81 4.50 18.75 -9.54
C LEU A 81 5.16 18.58 -10.92
N LYS A 82 4.38 18.63 -12.02
CA LYS A 82 4.81 18.39 -13.41
C LYS A 82 5.67 17.12 -13.55
N LYS A 83 5.32 16.07 -12.81
CA LYS A 83 6.13 14.86 -12.70
C LYS A 83 5.24 13.63 -12.47
N ALA A 84 5.64 12.53 -13.08
CA ALA A 84 5.01 11.23 -12.88
C ALA A 84 5.72 10.42 -11.80
N PHE A 85 4.93 9.80 -10.92
CA PHE A 85 5.39 8.99 -9.79
C PHE A 85 4.77 7.60 -9.83
N PRO A 86 5.49 6.56 -9.36
CA PRO A 86 4.92 5.22 -9.25
C PRO A 86 3.66 5.20 -8.39
N VAL A 87 2.67 4.38 -8.75
CA VAL A 87 1.43 4.21 -7.99
C VAL A 87 1.71 3.85 -6.53
N GLU A 88 2.72 3.00 -6.27
CA GLU A 88 3.13 2.66 -4.91
C GLU A 88 3.52 3.91 -4.10
N ASN A 89 4.37 4.77 -4.65
CA ASN A 89 4.82 5.98 -3.97
C ASN A 89 3.66 6.91 -3.66
N ILE A 90 2.76 7.14 -4.63
CA ILE A 90 1.60 8.00 -4.43
C ILE A 90 0.69 7.41 -3.35
N TYR A 91 0.42 6.10 -3.42
CA TYR A 91 -0.42 5.41 -2.44
C TYR A 91 0.13 5.55 -1.01
N GLN A 92 1.43 5.30 -0.81
CA GLN A 92 2.03 5.41 0.52
C GLN A 92 2.14 6.85 1.00
N ALA A 93 2.50 7.80 0.12
CA ALA A 93 2.58 9.22 0.44
C ALA A 93 1.22 9.81 0.84
N SER A 94 0.14 9.28 0.27
CA SER A 94 -1.22 9.78 0.51
C SER A 94 -1.80 9.33 1.85
N LYS A 95 -1.19 8.36 2.56
CA LYS A 95 -1.75 7.85 3.81
C LYS A 95 -1.72 8.88 4.93
N VAL A 96 -2.85 9.10 5.57
CA VAL A 96 -2.98 9.89 6.80
C VAL A 96 -3.43 8.99 7.93
N PHE A 97 -2.60 8.89 8.96
CA PHE A 97 -2.83 8.09 10.15
C PHE A 97 -3.27 8.97 11.33
N THR A 98 -3.76 8.36 12.41
CA THR A 98 -4.18 9.09 13.62
C THR A 98 -3.07 9.93 14.26
N HIS A 99 -1.80 9.60 14.02
CA HIS A 99 -0.65 10.30 14.60
C HIS A 99 0.38 10.76 13.55
N GLY A 100 0.02 10.83 12.26
CA GLY A 100 0.93 11.35 11.25
C GLY A 100 0.45 11.26 9.81
N GLY A 101 1.25 11.79 8.90
CA GLY A 101 0.94 11.87 7.47
C GLY A 101 0.14 13.13 7.09
N PRO A 102 -0.08 13.38 5.79
CA PRO A 102 0.46 12.63 4.66
C PRO A 102 1.99 12.75 4.56
N TYR A 103 2.65 11.72 4.01
CA TYR A 103 4.12 11.65 3.92
C TYR A 103 4.59 11.96 2.50
N TYR A 104 4.43 13.20 2.05
CA TYR A 104 4.76 13.61 0.68
C TYR A 104 6.23 13.39 0.30
N ASP A 105 7.13 13.31 1.28
CA ASP A 105 8.53 12.95 1.05
C ASP A 105 8.71 11.54 0.44
N LEU A 106 7.74 10.63 0.64
CA LEU A 106 7.73 9.30 0.03
C LEU A 106 7.56 9.34 -1.50
N LEU A 107 7.12 10.46 -2.09
CA LEU A 107 7.11 10.62 -3.55
C LEU A 107 8.54 10.62 -4.12
N GLY A 108 9.54 11.04 -3.34
CA GLY A 108 10.93 11.21 -3.78
C GLY A 108 11.80 9.95 -3.70
N CYS A 109 11.37 8.91 -3.01
CA CYS A 109 12.17 7.70 -2.79
C CYS A 109 11.83 6.56 -3.78
N THR A 110 12.55 5.44 -3.71
CA THR A 110 12.18 4.25 -4.51
C THR A 110 10.86 3.64 -4.02
N PRO A 111 10.06 2.97 -4.88
CA PRO A 111 8.84 2.29 -4.46
C PRO A 111 9.03 1.33 -3.29
N LEU A 112 10.17 0.63 -3.26
CA LEU A 112 10.50 -0.30 -2.18
C LEU A 112 10.75 0.43 -0.86
N GLN A 113 11.39 1.60 -0.88
CA GLN A 113 11.57 2.46 0.30
C GLN A 113 10.22 3.01 0.76
N ALA A 114 9.40 3.53 -0.15
CA ALA A 114 8.06 4.02 0.17
C ALA A 114 7.20 2.95 0.84
N LYS A 115 7.18 1.73 0.29
CA LYS A 115 6.44 0.58 0.82
C LYS A 115 6.91 0.13 2.21
N ARG A 116 8.19 0.35 2.54
CA ARG A 116 8.83 -0.13 3.77
C ARG A 116 9.09 0.99 4.79
N ASP A 117 8.51 2.17 4.59
CA ASP A 117 8.73 3.28 5.50
C ASP A 117 8.18 2.96 6.89
N GLU A 118 9.01 3.17 7.93
CA GLU A 118 8.67 2.80 9.31
C GLU A 118 7.45 3.58 9.85
N ARG A 119 7.16 4.76 9.31
CA ARG A 119 6.02 5.59 9.74
C ARG A 119 4.69 4.95 9.36
N LEU A 120 4.65 4.07 8.35
CA LEU A 120 3.43 3.37 7.94
C LEU A 120 2.92 2.37 8.97
N GLU A 121 3.80 1.90 9.86
CA GLU A 121 3.46 0.96 10.93
C GLU A 121 3.38 1.64 12.31
N ASN A 122 4.12 2.74 12.50
CA ASN A 122 4.29 3.38 13.80
C ASN A 122 3.44 4.65 14.02
N SER A 123 2.58 5.03 13.07
CA SER A 123 1.80 6.29 13.16
C SER A 123 0.34 6.10 13.54
N GLY A 124 0.00 4.93 14.09
CA GLY A 124 -1.35 4.59 14.53
C GLY A 124 -2.23 4.02 13.41
N ARG A 125 -3.55 4.19 13.55
CA ARG A 125 -4.53 3.66 12.60
C ARG A 125 -4.61 4.55 11.37
N LEU A 126 -4.78 3.94 10.18
CA LEU A 126 -5.08 4.69 8.96
C LEU A 126 -6.44 5.39 9.08
N ALA A 127 -6.45 6.71 9.01
CA ALA A 127 -7.66 7.53 9.14
C ALA A 127 -8.32 7.76 7.77
N HIS A 128 -7.55 8.25 6.81
CA HIS A 128 -7.98 8.55 5.44
C HIS A 128 -6.75 8.64 4.52
N PHE A 129 -6.99 8.91 3.24
CA PHE A 129 -5.93 9.30 2.31
C PHE A 129 -6.09 10.78 1.92
N SER A 130 -4.98 11.50 1.76
CA SER A 130 -4.93 12.88 1.25
C SER A 130 -4.12 12.91 -0.03
N PHE A 131 -4.78 13.26 -1.14
CA PHE A 131 -4.16 13.33 -2.47
C PHE A 131 -4.74 14.50 -3.26
N LEU A 132 -3.88 15.34 -3.83
CA LEU A 132 -4.28 16.56 -4.59
C LEU A 132 -5.27 17.45 -3.83
N ASP A 133 -5.00 17.70 -2.55
CA ASP A 133 -5.85 18.50 -1.65
C ASP A 133 -7.28 17.95 -1.45
N GLN A 134 -7.51 16.70 -1.81
CA GLN A 134 -8.76 15.97 -1.58
C GLN A 134 -8.56 14.85 -0.57
N GLN A 135 -9.60 14.60 0.23
CA GLN A 135 -9.65 13.49 1.19
C GLN A 135 -10.41 12.31 0.60
N PHE A 136 -9.81 11.12 0.71
CA PHE A 136 -10.41 9.87 0.27
C PHE A 136 -10.58 8.93 1.47
N PRO A 137 -11.66 8.14 1.51
CA PRO A 137 -11.94 7.28 2.65
C PRO A 137 -10.91 6.15 2.75
N SER A 138 -10.62 5.75 3.99
CA SER A 138 -9.84 4.54 4.30
C SER A 138 -10.63 3.25 4.15
N TRP A 139 -11.95 3.34 3.95
CA TRP A 139 -12.85 2.21 3.76
C TRP A 139 -13.82 2.45 2.58
N PRO A 140 -14.07 1.46 1.70
CA PRO A 140 -13.47 0.13 1.64
C PRO A 140 -11.95 0.17 1.43
N ALA A 141 -11.22 -0.75 2.04
CA ALA A 141 -9.79 -0.61 2.25
C ALA A 141 -8.99 -0.59 0.94
N SER A 142 -9.47 -1.26 -0.10
CA SER A 142 -8.84 -1.24 -1.43
C SER A 142 -9.34 -0.16 -2.37
N LEU A 143 -10.38 0.59 -2.02
CA LEU A 143 -11.09 1.47 -2.95
C LEU A 143 -10.17 2.55 -3.53
N PHE A 144 -9.49 3.29 -2.65
CA PHE A 144 -8.56 4.35 -3.06
C PHE A 144 -7.40 3.80 -3.90
N TYR A 145 -6.84 2.66 -3.51
CA TYR A 145 -5.77 2.01 -4.27
C TYR A 145 -6.22 1.60 -5.68
N ASN A 146 -7.39 0.96 -5.81
CA ASN A 146 -7.92 0.52 -7.10
C ASN A 146 -8.21 1.71 -8.00
N TRP A 147 -8.80 2.79 -7.46
CA TRP A 147 -9.04 4.02 -8.20
C TRP A 147 -7.73 4.63 -8.71
N LEU A 148 -6.75 4.82 -7.82
CA LEU A 148 -5.44 5.38 -8.15
C LEU A 148 -4.73 4.57 -9.24
N TYR A 149 -4.78 3.24 -9.11
CA TYR A 149 -4.20 2.33 -10.10
C TYR A 149 -4.90 2.46 -11.46
N ILE A 150 -6.22 2.58 -11.48
CA ILE A 150 -6.99 2.77 -12.72
C ILE A 150 -6.71 4.14 -13.35
N GLN A 151 -6.58 5.21 -12.57
CA GLN A 151 -6.13 6.51 -13.10
C GLN A 151 -4.77 6.38 -13.79
N ALA A 152 -3.83 5.67 -13.16
CA ALA A 152 -2.51 5.44 -13.74
C ALA A 152 -2.62 4.61 -15.04
N LEU A 153 -3.47 3.60 -15.10
CA LEU A 153 -3.71 2.88 -16.36
C LEU A 153 -4.22 3.81 -17.47
N LEU A 154 -5.21 4.66 -17.16
CA LEU A 154 -5.81 5.57 -18.14
C LEU A 154 -4.79 6.54 -18.78
N GLU A 155 -3.76 6.96 -18.03
CA GLU A 155 -2.67 7.80 -18.57
C GLU A 155 -1.60 7.01 -19.34
N ASN A 156 -1.48 5.70 -19.11
CA ASN A 156 -0.40 4.88 -19.65
C ASN A 156 -0.87 3.97 -20.79
N ASN A 157 -1.13 4.58 -21.96
CA ASN A 157 -1.62 3.88 -23.15
C ASN A 157 -0.83 2.60 -23.51
N GLY A 158 0.50 2.62 -23.41
CA GLY A 158 1.33 1.46 -23.72
C GLY A 158 1.10 0.28 -22.78
N ALA A 159 1.10 0.52 -21.46
CA ALA A 159 0.84 -0.54 -20.47
C ALA A 159 -0.61 -1.04 -20.55
N ARG A 160 -1.56 -0.11 -20.73
CA ARG A 160 -2.99 -0.38 -20.85
C ARG A 160 -3.35 -1.22 -22.07
N ALA A 161 -2.69 -0.99 -23.21
CA ALA A 161 -2.94 -1.71 -24.46
C ALA A 161 -2.65 -3.22 -24.36
N ALA A 162 -1.82 -3.65 -23.41
CA ALA A 162 -1.54 -5.06 -23.18
C ALA A 162 -2.71 -5.80 -22.51
N ILE A 163 -3.50 -5.11 -21.66
CA ILE A 163 -4.50 -5.73 -20.78
C ILE A 163 -5.55 -6.56 -21.56
N PRO A 164 -6.15 -6.08 -22.66
CA PRO A 164 -7.17 -6.85 -23.40
C PRO A 164 -6.67 -8.16 -24.02
N ASN A 165 -5.35 -8.40 -24.06
CA ASN A 165 -4.78 -9.64 -24.58
C ASN A 165 -4.85 -10.81 -23.58
N TYR A 166 -5.26 -10.53 -22.33
CA TYR A 166 -5.29 -11.49 -21.24
C TYR A 166 -6.72 -11.68 -20.72
N THR A 167 -7.02 -12.88 -20.24
CA THR A 167 -8.33 -13.27 -19.71
C THR A 167 -8.30 -13.45 -18.19
N ALA A 168 -7.11 -13.48 -17.58
CA ALA A 168 -6.91 -13.65 -16.15
C ALA A 168 -5.64 -12.90 -15.70
N PHE A 169 -5.61 -12.50 -14.44
CA PHE A 169 -4.51 -11.77 -13.82
C PHE A 169 -4.17 -12.39 -12.46
N CYS A 170 -2.89 -12.45 -12.11
CA CYS A 170 -2.44 -12.88 -10.80
C CYS A 170 -1.31 -11.98 -10.26
N ASP A 171 -1.12 -12.03 -8.95
CA ASP A 171 0.02 -11.44 -8.27
C ASP A 171 0.56 -12.46 -7.28
N ILE A 172 1.72 -13.03 -7.56
CA ILE A 172 2.31 -14.08 -6.73
C ILE A 172 2.74 -13.58 -5.35
N GLU A 173 3.08 -12.28 -5.25
CA GLU A 173 3.54 -11.66 -4.00
C GLU A 173 2.37 -11.29 -3.07
N PHE A 174 1.13 -11.25 -3.58
CA PHE A 174 -0.05 -10.96 -2.77
C PHE A 174 -0.41 -12.14 -1.87
N ASN A 175 -0.42 -11.92 -0.55
CA ASN A 175 -0.99 -12.87 0.39
C ASN A 175 -2.43 -12.46 0.75
N PRO A 176 -3.48 -13.19 0.34
CA PRO A 176 -4.87 -12.85 0.65
C PRO A 176 -5.19 -12.89 2.15
N GLU A 177 -4.36 -13.51 2.99
CA GLU A 177 -4.57 -13.56 4.45
C GLU A 177 -4.10 -12.30 5.16
N THR A 178 -3.18 -11.54 4.55
CA THR A 178 -2.52 -10.39 5.21
C THR A 178 -2.50 -9.12 4.36
N GLY A 179 -2.85 -9.21 3.08
CA GLY A 179 -2.81 -8.10 2.13
C GLY A 179 -4.21 -7.62 1.76
N ILE A 180 -4.32 -6.32 1.50
CA ILE A 180 -5.57 -5.65 1.05
C ILE A 180 -5.46 -5.27 -0.43
N ASN A 181 -4.35 -4.62 -0.81
CA ASN A 181 -4.15 -4.13 -2.17
C ASN A 181 -3.58 -5.21 -3.08
N ASN A 182 -4.20 -5.35 -4.26
CA ASN A 182 -3.82 -6.34 -5.25
C ASN A 182 -3.93 -5.74 -6.65
N GLN A 183 -2.80 -5.62 -7.34
CA GLN A 183 -2.74 -5.06 -8.70
C GLN A 183 -3.39 -5.96 -9.76
N ALA A 184 -3.39 -7.29 -9.58
CA ALA A 184 -4.08 -8.20 -10.48
C ALA A 184 -5.61 -8.01 -10.42
N ARG A 185 -6.15 -7.74 -9.23
CA ARG A 185 -7.55 -7.33 -9.07
C ARG A 185 -7.83 -6.02 -9.81
N ALA A 186 -6.96 -5.01 -9.65
CA ALA A 186 -7.13 -3.73 -10.32
C ALA A 186 -7.09 -3.86 -11.86
N CYS A 187 -6.22 -4.71 -12.42
CA CYS A 187 -6.21 -5.04 -13.85
C CYS A 187 -7.51 -5.72 -14.31
N ALA A 188 -8.01 -6.70 -13.56
CA ALA A 188 -9.26 -7.38 -13.89
C ALA A 188 -10.46 -6.41 -13.83
N ALA A 189 -10.52 -5.58 -12.78
CA ALA A 189 -11.55 -4.56 -12.62
C ALA A 189 -11.52 -3.52 -13.75
N TYR A 190 -10.32 -3.03 -14.13
CA TYR A 190 -10.16 -2.15 -15.29
C TYR A 190 -10.72 -2.78 -16.56
N LEU A 191 -10.37 -4.03 -16.85
CA LEU A 191 -10.82 -4.70 -18.07
C LEU A 191 -12.34 -4.96 -18.03
N GLY A 192 -12.89 -5.29 -16.87
CA GLY A 192 -14.34 -5.42 -16.69
C GLY A 192 -15.09 -4.10 -16.91
N LEU A 193 -14.58 -2.98 -16.37
CA LEU A 193 -15.12 -1.63 -16.60
C LEU A 193 -15.01 -1.21 -18.08
N TYR A 194 -13.90 -1.55 -18.74
CA TYR A 194 -13.71 -1.35 -20.17
C TYR A 194 -14.76 -2.10 -20.99
N GLN A 195 -14.97 -3.38 -20.69
CA GLN A 195 -15.98 -4.21 -21.35
C GLN A 195 -17.42 -3.74 -21.08
N ALA A 196 -17.67 -3.13 -19.93
CA ALA A 196 -18.96 -2.55 -19.56
C ALA A 196 -19.19 -1.14 -20.14
N GLY A 197 -18.19 -0.50 -20.75
CA GLY A 197 -18.28 0.88 -21.24
C GLY A 197 -18.33 1.93 -20.12
N LEU A 198 -17.75 1.65 -18.95
CA LEU A 198 -17.87 2.47 -17.74
C LEU A 198 -16.55 3.16 -17.33
N LEU A 199 -15.52 3.14 -18.19
CA LEU A 199 -14.22 3.78 -17.85
C LEU A 199 -14.31 5.29 -17.65
N ASP A 200 -15.23 5.98 -18.33
CA ASP A 200 -15.37 7.43 -18.15
C ASP A 200 -15.84 7.77 -16.74
N LYS A 201 -16.79 7.00 -16.19
CA LYS A 201 -17.22 7.11 -14.79
C LYS A 201 -16.12 6.76 -13.79
N ALA A 202 -15.14 5.97 -14.19
CA ALA A 202 -14.03 5.60 -13.32
C ALA A 202 -13.01 6.74 -13.11
N LYS A 203 -13.09 7.84 -13.88
CA LYS A 203 -12.21 9.01 -13.75
C LYS A 203 -12.52 9.84 -12.52
N ASP A 204 -13.80 10.01 -12.20
CA ASP A 204 -14.24 10.65 -10.97
C ASP A 204 -14.26 9.65 -9.81
N PHE A 205 -13.83 10.07 -8.62
CA PHE A 205 -13.73 9.16 -7.48
C PHE A 205 -15.09 8.76 -6.90
N GLU A 206 -16.05 9.68 -6.82
CA GLU A 206 -17.37 9.37 -6.27
C GLU A 206 -18.18 8.52 -7.24
N GLU A 207 -18.10 8.80 -8.55
CA GLU A 207 -18.64 7.91 -9.57
C GLU A 207 -17.97 6.53 -9.51
N PHE A 208 -16.64 6.47 -9.44
CA PHE A 208 -15.91 5.21 -9.29
C PHE A 208 -16.38 4.43 -8.07
N LYS A 209 -16.47 5.06 -6.91
CA LYS A 209 -16.98 4.46 -5.68
C LYS A 209 -18.38 3.87 -5.88
N SER A 210 -19.28 4.60 -6.54
CA SER A 210 -20.63 4.10 -6.85
C SER A 210 -20.65 2.88 -7.76
N LEU A 211 -19.60 2.65 -8.57
CA LEU A 211 -19.50 1.48 -9.44
C LEU A 211 -19.27 0.20 -8.64
N PHE A 212 -18.55 0.27 -7.51
CA PHE A 212 -18.17 -0.89 -6.70
C PHE A 212 -19.05 -1.11 -5.46
N LEU A 213 -19.93 -0.16 -5.14
CA LEU A 213 -20.88 -0.25 -4.02
C LEU A 213 -22.30 -0.46 -4.56
N GLU A 214 -22.99 -1.51 -4.10
CA GLU A 214 -24.36 -1.84 -4.52
C GLU A 214 -25.40 -0.83 -3.98
N SER A 215 -25.15 -0.28 -2.80
CA SER A 215 -25.91 0.79 -2.11
C SER A 215 -25.05 1.33 -0.95
N ASP A 216 -25.58 2.20 -0.09
CA ASP A 216 -24.81 2.82 1.00
C ASP A 216 -24.08 1.81 1.92
N ILE A 217 -24.54 0.56 2.11
CA ILE A 217 -23.88 -0.40 3.03
C ILE A 217 -24.18 -1.89 2.71
N THR A 218 -24.04 -2.35 1.46
CA THR A 218 -23.96 -3.82 1.21
C THR A 218 -22.54 -4.23 0.87
N GLU A 219 -21.83 -4.72 1.88
CA GLU A 219 -20.45 -5.23 1.76
C GLU A 219 -20.46 -6.57 1.02
N THR A 220 -19.61 -6.68 -0.01
CA THR A 220 -19.27 -7.96 -0.63
C THR A 220 -18.43 -8.82 0.32
N GLU A 221 -18.39 -10.14 0.11
CA GLU A 221 -17.51 -11.05 0.86
C GLU A 221 -16.04 -10.60 0.86
N GLU A 222 -15.60 -9.95 -0.21
CA GLU A 222 -14.26 -9.38 -0.30
C GLU A 222 -14.08 -8.15 0.59
N GLN A 223 -15.08 -7.28 0.67
CA GLN A 223 -15.04 -6.11 1.56
C GLN A 223 -15.09 -6.55 3.03
N HIS A 224 -15.85 -7.59 3.36
CA HIS A 224 -15.80 -8.20 4.70
C HIS A 224 -14.42 -8.78 5.02
N ALA A 225 -13.78 -9.45 4.06
CA ALA A 225 -12.42 -9.96 4.23
C ALA A 225 -11.41 -8.82 4.41
N GLU A 226 -11.51 -7.76 3.60
CA GLU A 226 -10.71 -6.54 3.75
C GLU A 226 -10.91 -5.90 5.11
N ALA A 227 -12.15 -5.76 5.58
CA ALA A 227 -12.47 -5.18 6.89
C ALA A 227 -11.85 -5.99 8.04
N LYS A 228 -11.84 -7.32 7.94
CA LYS A 228 -11.21 -8.20 8.94
C LYS A 228 -9.68 -8.06 8.94
N ILE A 229 -9.06 -7.97 7.76
CA ILE A 229 -7.61 -7.76 7.63
C ILE A 229 -7.25 -6.36 8.14
N GLU A 230 -7.98 -5.33 7.73
CA GLU A 230 -7.78 -3.95 8.16
C GLU A 230 -7.94 -3.81 9.68
N LYS A 231 -8.95 -4.45 10.27
CA LYS A 231 -9.10 -4.51 11.73
C LYS A 231 -7.86 -5.11 12.37
N THR A 232 -7.36 -6.25 11.85
CA THR A 232 -6.15 -6.91 12.35
C THR A 232 -4.90 -6.04 12.19
N LEU A 233 -4.75 -5.34 11.06
CA LEU A 233 -3.64 -4.42 10.81
C LEU A 233 -3.70 -3.19 11.74
N SER A 234 -4.90 -2.67 11.96
CA SER A 234 -5.13 -1.57 12.89
C SER A 234 -4.84 -1.95 14.34
N GLU A 235 -5.21 -3.17 14.76
CA GLU A 235 -4.89 -3.69 16.10
C GLU A 235 -3.38 -3.93 16.29
N ARG A 236 -2.66 -4.33 15.22
CA ARG A 236 -1.19 -4.42 15.23
C ARG A 236 -0.51 -3.06 15.31
N ALA A 237 -1.07 -2.04 14.66
CA ALA A 237 -0.56 -0.66 14.67
C ALA A 237 -0.80 0.05 16.02
N VAL A 238 -1.74 -0.44 16.84
CA VAL A 238 -1.89 -0.07 18.26
C VAL A 238 -1.03 -0.99 19.13
N GLY A 239 0.24 -1.17 18.76
CA GLY A 239 1.24 -1.64 19.71
C GLY A 239 1.51 -0.53 20.73
N PRO A 240 1.84 -0.84 22.00
CA PRO A 240 2.28 0.19 22.94
C PRO A 240 3.47 0.90 22.29
N ALA A 241 3.39 2.23 22.18
CA ALA A 241 4.50 3.05 21.68
C ALA A 241 5.80 2.51 22.26
N ARG A 242 6.78 2.17 21.42
CA ARG A 242 8.09 1.70 21.89
C ARG A 242 8.73 2.83 22.70
N ARG A 243 8.48 2.80 24.00
CA ARG A 243 9.00 3.80 24.93
C ARG A 243 10.49 3.61 25.03
N THR A 244 11.24 4.54 24.46
CA THR A 244 12.68 4.59 24.61
C THR A 244 12.99 5.31 25.91
N ILE A 245 13.42 4.56 26.92
CA ILE A 245 13.81 5.15 28.19
C ILE A 245 15.24 5.69 28.08
N PHE A 246 15.40 6.95 28.45
CA PHE A 246 16.69 7.62 28.54
C PHE A 246 17.13 7.77 30.00
N SER A 247 18.40 7.49 30.27
CA SER A 247 19.07 7.75 31.55
C SER A 247 19.71 9.14 31.57
N VAL A 248 20.00 9.66 32.77
CA VAL A 248 20.81 10.89 32.92
C VAL A 248 22.19 10.65 32.31
N GLY A 249 22.72 11.62 31.56
CA GLY A 249 23.95 11.55 30.78
C GLY A 249 23.80 10.93 29.38
N GLN A 250 22.60 10.45 29.03
CA GLN A 250 22.35 9.84 27.74
C GLN A 250 21.96 10.89 26.70
N TRP A 251 22.50 10.73 25.49
CA TRP A 251 22.18 11.58 24.36
C TRP A 251 20.93 11.11 23.62
N LEU A 252 20.09 12.07 23.25
CA LEU A 252 18.92 11.87 22.43
C LEU A 252 18.86 12.87 21.29
N ASP A 253 18.16 12.50 20.23
CA ASP A 253 17.82 13.37 19.12
C ASP A 253 16.32 13.67 19.16
N HIS A 254 15.98 14.95 19.31
CA HIS A 254 14.62 15.44 19.37
C HIS A 254 14.21 15.98 17.99
N PRO A 255 13.10 15.50 17.39
CA PRO A 255 12.77 15.74 15.98
C PRO A 255 12.66 17.23 15.58
N GLY A 256 12.26 18.10 16.51
CA GLY A 256 12.16 19.55 16.26
C GLY A 256 13.25 20.44 16.86
N ILE A 257 14.14 19.91 17.72
CA ILE A 257 15.13 20.72 18.47
C ILE A 257 16.56 20.26 18.16
N GLY A 258 16.73 18.99 17.79
CA GLY A 258 18.02 18.36 17.50
C GLY A 258 18.61 17.63 18.69
N LYS A 259 19.93 17.41 18.66
CA LYS A 259 20.63 16.59 19.65
C LYS A 259 20.79 17.29 21.00
N GLY A 260 20.53 16.56 22.07
CA GLY A 260 20.71 17.02 23.44
C GLY A 260 21.02 15.89 24.42
N GLU A 261 21.61 16.26 25.55
CA GLU A 261 21.95 15.33 26.63
C GLU A 261 20.92 15.43 27.76
N VAL A 262 20.47 14.30 28.26
CA VAL A 262 19.57 14.26 29.42
C VAL A 262 20.32 14.70 30.68
N TYR A 263 20.01 15.89 31.16
CA TYR A 263 20.61 16.46 32.36
C TYR A 263 19.88 16.01 33.64
N LYS A 264 18.55 15.91 33.59
CA LYS A 264 17.74 15.48 34.73
C LYS A 264 16.51 14.71 34.25
N LYS A 265 16.14 13.65 34.97
CA LYS A 265 14.87 12.93 34.79
C LYS A 265 14.03 13.06 36.05
N THR A 266 12.75 13.38 35.88
CA THR A 266 11.74 13.40 36.95
C THR A 266 10.65 12.38 36.65
N LYS A 267 9.63 12.29 37.52
CA LYS A 267 8.49 11.40 37.32
C LYS A 267 7.77 11.68 36.00
N ASP A 268 7.63 12.96 35.64
CA ASP A 268 6.74 13.41 34.56
C ASP A 268 7.47 14.14 33.40
N ALA A 269 8.77 14.43 33.54
CA ALA A 269 9.53 15.16 32.52
C ALA A 269 11.04 14.82 32.48
N TYR A 270 11.65 15.13 31.34
CA TYR A 270 13.08 15.19 31.13
C TYR A 270 13.53 16.65 31.02
N VAL A 271 14.65 16.98 31.65
CA VAL A 271 15.42 18.20 31.38
C VAL A 271 16.58 17.82 30.48
N ILE A 272 16.59 18.37 29.27
CA ILE A 272 17.54 18.03 28.22
C ILE A 272 18.32 19.29 27.88
N ASN A 273 19.65 19.18 27.88
CA ASN A 273 20.53 20.26 27.45
C ASN A 273 20.82 20.10 25.95
N PHE A 274 20.13 20.88 25.12
CA PHE A 274 20.30 20.85 23.68
C PHE A 274 21.48 21.70 23.25
N LYS A 275 22.27 21.23 22.27
CA LYS A 275 23.47 21.93 21.79
C LYS A 275 23.21 23.36 21.32
N VAL A 276 22.05 23.59 20.70
CA VAL A 276 21.72 24.87 20.05
C VAL A 276 20.82 25.74 20.92
N SER A 277 19.78 25.17 21.53
CA SER A 277 18.76 25.94 22.24
C SER A 277 18.94 25.99 23.77
N GLY A 278 19.97 25.34 24.30
CA GLY A 278 20.21 25.19 25.73
C GLY A 278 19.20 24.29 26.44
N PRO A 279 19.06 24.38 27.77
CA PRO A 279 18.20 23.49 28.54
C PRO A 279 16.71 23.69 28.24
N ARG A 280 16.00 22.58 28.10
CA ARG A 280 14.54 22.52 27.93
C ARG A 280 13.96 21.40 28.77
N THR A 281 12.78 21.62 29.32
CA THR A 281 12.00 20.61 30.04
C THR A 281 10.91 20.09 29.10
N ILE A 282 10.90 18.79 28.84
CA ILE A 282 9.99 18.14 27.91
C ILE A 282 9.29 16.99 28.63
N SER A 283 7.99 16.84 28.39
CA SER A 283 7.20 15.77 29.03
C SER A 283 7.82 14.39 28.79
N LYS A 284 7.76 13.54 29.82
CA LYS A 284 8.31 12.18 29.78
C LYS A 284 7.67 11.35 28.67
N GLU A 285 6.36 11.46 28.53
CA GLU A 285 5.61 10.76 27.48
C GLU A 285 6.10 11.16 26.09
N TYR A 286 6.27 12.46 25.83
CA TYR A 286 6.75 12.92 24.55
C TYR A 286 8.16 12.39 24.26
N VAL A 287 9.09 12.53 25.22
CA VAL A 287 10.49 12.11 25.04
C VAL A 287 10.61 10.61 24.83
N GLU A 288 9.93 9.81 25.65
CA GLU A 288 10.00 8.34 25.53
C GLU A 288 9.33 7.85 24.24
N THR A 289 8.39 8.60 23.66
CA THR A 289 7.66 8.22 22.45
C THR A 289 8.33 8.71 21.16
N HIS A 290 8.92 9.91 21.16
CA HIS A 290 9.32 10.60 19.92
C HIS A 290 10.83 10.81 19.77
N CYS A 291 11.63 10.73 20.84
CA CYS A 291 13.07 10.94 20.75
C CYS A 291 13.82 9.62 20.45
N LYS A 292 14.92 9.72 19.71
CA LYS A 292 15.78 8.57 19.38
C LYS A 292 17.11 8.64 20.13
N LYS A 293 17.71 7.49 20.49
CA LYS A 293 19.08 7.46 21.04
C LYS A 293 20.06 7.96 20.01
N THR A 294 21.01 8.79 20.43
CA THR A 294 22.05 9.32 19.55
C THR A 294 23.37 9.42 20.29
N THR A 295 24.42 9.78 19.57
CA THR A 295 25.73 10.13 20.12
C THR A 295 25.94 11.65 20.05
N PRO A 296 26.88 12.19 20.85
CA PRO A 296 27.22 13.62 20.79
C PRO A 296 27.63 14.07 19.39
N TYR A 297 28.22 13.18 18.60
CA TYR A 297 28.69 13.40 17.23
C TYR A 297 27.62 12.93 16.24
#